data_AF-A0A973FSL2-F1
#
_entry.id   AF-A0A973FSL2-F1
#
_cell.length_a   1.000
_cell.length_b   1.000
_cell.length_c   1.000
_cell.angle_alpha   90.00
_cell.angle_beta   90.00
_cell.angle_gamma   90.00
#
_symmetry.space_group_name_H-M   'P 1'
#
loop_
_entity.id
_entity.type
_entity.pdbx_description
1 polymer ?
#
loop_
_entity_poly.entity_id
_entity_poly.type
_entity_poly.pdbx_seq_one_letter_code
_entity_poly.pdbx_strand_id
1 'polypeptide(L)'
;EIPLYTLLLGALFLCGAAAARPFLYVLGRRIFKDRVRALDQRRVRRQSYEVGLLLAALAALAGLRAFTWVSVLLLSLAFAIAELLFLAHFQAEPNV
;
A
#
# COMPACT_ATOMS: atom_id res chain seq x y z
N GLU A 1 28.65 3.86 0.06
CA GLU A 1 27.96 5.17 0.06
C GLU A 1 26.49 4.94 -0.26
N ILE A 2 25.56 5.38 0.58
CA ILE A 2 24.13 5.19 0.30
C ILE A 2 23.70 6.30 -0.67
N PRO A 3 23.11 5.98 -1.84
CA PRO A 3 22.68 7.00 -2.79
C PRO A 3 21.61 7.90 -2.17
N LEU A 4 21.73 9.22 -2.31
CA LEU A 4 20.76 10.18 -1.77
C LEU A 4 19.32 9.89 -2.25
N TYR A 5 19.19 9.43 -3.50
CA TYR A 5 17.90 9.07 -4.09
C TYR A 5 17.24 7.87 -3.39
N THR A 6 18.00 6.88 -2.91
CA THR A 6 17.41 5.74 -2.19
C THR A 6 16.94 6.14 -0.80
N LEU A 7 17.64 7.07 -0.14
CA LEU A 7 17.19 7.66 1.12
C LEU A 7 15.89 8.46 0.94
N LEU A 8 15.80 9.25 -0.13
CA LEU A 8 14.60 10.03 -0.44
C LEU A 8 13.40 9.11 -0.75
N LEU A 9 13.60 8.06 -1.55
CA LEU A 9 12.56 7.08 -1.85
C LEU A 9 12.12 6.30 -0.60
N GLY A 10 13.06 5.91 0.25
CA GLY A 10 12.78 5.26 1.53
C GLY A 10 12.00 6.17 2.48
N ALA A 11 12.34 7.46 2.54
CA ALA A 11 11.61 8.44 3.35
C ALA A 11 10.18 8.64 2.84
N LEU A 12 9.98 8.77 1.52
CA LEU A 12 8.66 8.85 0.90
C LEU A 12 7.82 7.60 1.16
N PHE A 13 8.44 6.42 1.07
CA PHE A 13 7.81 5.15 1.42
C PHE A 13 7.32 5.16 2.87
N LEU A 14 8.19 5.50 3.82
CA LEU A 14 7.88 5.46 5.24
C LEU A 14 6.84 6.52 5.63
N CYS A 15 6.98 7.75 5.12
CA CYS A 15 6.03 8.84 5.37
C CYS A 15 4.65 8.52 4.77
N GLY A 16 4.61 8.03 3.53
CA GLY A 16 3.39 7.60 2.86
C GLY A 16 2.67 6.49 3.61
N ALA A 17 3.41 5.46 4.00
CA ALA A 17 2.87 4.36 4.79
C ALA A 17 2.35 4.84 6.14
N ALA A 18 3.13 5.62 6.88
CA ALA A 18 2.73 6.14 8.19
C ALA A 18 1.47 7.02 8.09
N ALA A 19 1.40 7.89 7.08
CA ALA A 19 0.25 8.76 6.85
C ALA A 19 -1.02 7.99 6.47
N ALA A 20 -0.90 6.91 5.68
CA ALA A 20 -2.05 6.12 5.24
C ALA A 20 -2.65 5.23 6.33
N ARG A 21 -1.85 4.74 7.29
CA ARG A 21 -2.29 3.87 8.40
C ARG A 21 -3.56 4.35 9.12
N PRO A 22 -3.65 5.59 9.64
CA PRO A 22 -4.83 6.04 10.37
C PRO A 22 -6.08 6.08 9.47
N PHE A 23 -5.95 6.49 8.21
CA PHE A 23 -7.07 6.53 7.27
C PHE A 23 -7.59 5.13 6.95
N LEU A 24 -6.69 4.20 6.63
CA LEU A 24 -7.03 2.80 6.36
C LEU A 24 -7.66 2.12 7.58
N TYR A 25 -7.14 2.40 8.78
CA TYR A 25 -7.72 1.90 10.03
C TYR A 25 -9.14 2.40 10.27
N VAL A 26 -9.38 3.70 10.07
CA VAL A 26 -10.72 4.29 10.24
C VAL A 26 -11.69 3.79 9.16
N LEU A 27 -11.22 3.66 7.92
CA LEU A 27 -12.03 3.20 6.78
C LEU A 27 -12.41 1.72 6.95
N GLY A 28 -11.45 0.87 7.33
CA GLY A 28 -11.67 -0.55 7.64
C GLY A 28 -12.70 -0.71 8.77
N ARG A 29 -12.54 0.04 9.86
CA ARG A 29 -13.48 0.02 10.99
C ARG A 29 -14.90 0.51 10.64
N ARG A 30 -15.04 1.44 9.68
CA ARG A 30 -16.35 1.94 9.23
C ARG A 30 -17.06 0.96 8.30
N ILE A 31 -16.32 0.30 7.41
CA ILE A 31 -16.87 -0.60 6.39
C ILE A 31 -17.12 -1.99 6.98
N PHE A 32 -16.19 -2.50 7.79
CA PHE A 32 -16.27 -3.81 8.42
C PHE A 32 -16.56 -3.63 9.92
N LYS A 33 -17.84 -3.51 10.26
CA LYS A 33 -18.32 -3.38 11.65
C LYS A 33 -18.07 -4.65 12.50
N ASP A 34 -17.82 -5.79 11.87
CA ASP A 34 -17.81 -7.10 12.55
C ASP A 34 -16.41 -7.68 12.83
N ARG A 35 -16.09 -7.70 14.13
CA ARG A 35 -15.53 -8.83 14.91
C ARG A 35 -14.21 -9.52 14.51
N VAL A 36 -13.35 -8.99 13.65
CA VAL A 36 -11.98 -9.56 13.52
C VAL A 36 -10.88 -8.51 13.60
N ARG A 37 -10.74 -7.89 14.78
CA ARG A 37 -9.74 -6.84 15.08
C ARG A 37 -8.29 -7.24 14.75
N ALA A 38 -7.93 -8.52 14.81
CA ALA A 38 -6.57 -9.00 14.55
C ALA A 38 -6.24 -9.06 13.05
N LEU A 39 -7.18 -9.49 12.21
CA LEU A 39 -7.02 -9.47 10.74
C LEU A 39 -7.02 -8.03 10.22
N ASP A 40 -7.85 -7.17 10.80
CA ASP A 40 -7.95 -5.77 10.40
C ASP A 40 -6.63 -5.00 10.65
N GLN A 41 -5.96 -5.22 11.80
CA GLN A 41 -4.66 -4.57 12.07
C GLN A 41 -3.52 -5.05 11.18
N ARG A 42 -3.44 -6.36 10.88
CA ARG A 42 -2.44 -6.90 9.94
C ARG A 42 -2.68 -6.37 8.53
N ARG A 43 -3.95 -6.31 8.10
CA ARG A 43 -4.35 -5.78 6.80
C ARG A 43 -4.04 -4.29 6.68
N VAL A 44 -4.39 -3.48 7.67
CA VAL A 44 -4.06 -2.04 7.72
C VAL A 44 -2.56 -1.81 7.65
N ARG A 45 -1.76 -2.61 8.35
CA ARG A 45 -0.30 -2.52 8.28
C ARG A 45 0.22 -2.85 6.88
N ARG A 46 -0.31 -3.89 6.22
CA ARG A 46 0.08 -4.27 4.85
C ARG A 46 -0.34 -3.22 3.82
N GLN A 47 -1.61 -2.80 3.82
CA GLN A 47 -2.12 -1.74 2.94
C GLN A 47 -1.34 -0.43 3.12
N SER A 48 -0.88 -0.13 4.34
CA SER A 48 -0.03 1.03 4.54
C SER A 48 1.32 0.93 3.83
N TYR A 49 1.95 -0.24 3.85
CA TYR A 49 3.19 -0.45 3.09
C TYR A 49 2.95 -0.39 1.59
N GLU A 50 1.78 -0.85 1.12
CA GLU A 50 1.40 -0.71 -0.29
C GLU A 50 1.26 0.76 -0.71
N VAL A 51 0.62 1.60 0.11
CA VAL A 51 0.52 3.05 -0.14
C VAL A 51 1.90 3.71 -0.12
N GLY A 52 2.75 3.34 0.84
CA GLY A 52 4.14 3.80 0.87
C GLY A 52 4.90 3.41 -0.40
N LEU A 53 4.74 2.17 -0.87
CA LEU A 53 5.44 1.65 -2.05
C LEU A 53 4.94 2.32 -3.32
N LEU A 54 3.64 2.61 -3.40
CA LEU A 54 3.04 3.38 -4.47
C LEU A 54 3.64 4.79 -4.54
N LEU A 55 3.73 5.51 -3.40
CA LEU A 55 4.34 6.84 -3.35
C LEU A 55 5.83 6.85 -3.72
N ALA A 56 6.59 5.85 -3.25
CA ALA A 56 7.99 5.71 -3.64
C ALA A 56 8.16 5.39 -5.13
N ALA A 57 7.35 4.49 -5.70
CA ALA A 57 7.40 4.17 -7.11
C ALA A 57 7.00 5.36 -8.00
N LEU A 58 6.02 6.17 -7.58
CA LEU A 58 5.67 7.42 -8.25
C LEU A 58 6.84 8.43 -8.23
N ALA A 59 7.51 8.59 -7.09
CA ALA A 59 8.68 9.45 -6.99
C ALA A 59 9.86 8.95 -7.84
N ALA A 60 10.06 7.63 -7.93
CA ALA A 60 11.07 7.03 -8.79
C ALA A 60 10.77 7.27 -10.28
N LEU A 61 9.51 7.11 -10.70
CA LEU A 61 9.06 7.43 -12.06
C LEU A 61 9.23 8.93 -12.38
N ALA A 62 8.95 9.81 -11.42
CA ALA A 62 9.19 11.24 -11.56
C ALA A 62 10.68 11.56 -11.73
N GLY A 63 11.55 10.94 -10.92
CA GLY A 63 13.00 11.06 -11.05
C GLY A 63 13.54 10.56 -12.39
N LEU A 64 12.96 9.50 -12.94
CA LEU A 64 13.28 8.96 -14.27
C LEU A 64 12.64 9.76 -15.42
N ARG A 65 11.87 10.82 -15.15
CA ARG A 65 11.01 11.54 -16.12
C ARG A 65 10.04 10.63 -16.88
N ALA A 66 9.73 9.45 -16.33
CA ALA A 66 8.77 8.48 -16.87
C ALA A 66 7.38 8.61 -16.21
N PHE A 67 7.14 9.73 -15.53
CA PHE A 67 5.89 10.03 -14.84
C PHE A 67 4.80 10.43 -15.83
N THR A 68 4.04 9.44 -16.27
CA THR A 68 2.87 9.62 -17.12
C THR A 68 1.61 9.18 -16.39
N TRP A 69 0.46 9.74 -16.77
CA TRP A 69 -0.85 9.31 -16.25
C TRP A 69 -1.08 7.80 -16.45
N VAL A 70 -0.56 7.24 -17.54
CA VAL A 70 -0.60 5.80 -17.81
C VAL A 70 0.22 5.03 -16.78
N SER A 71 1.43 5.50 -16.43
CA SER A 71 2.26 4.88 -15.39
C SER A 71 1.56 4.90 -14.02
N VAL A 72 0.89 5.99 -13.66
CA VAL A 72 0.10 6.10 -12.41
C VAL A 72 -1.04 5.07 -12.42
N LEU A 73 -1.78 4.98 -13.53
CA LEU A 73 -2.89 4.06 -13.69
C LEU A 73 -2.43 2.60 -13.58
N LEU A 74 -1.37 2.22 -14.31
CA LEU A 74 -0.78 0.88 -14.25
C LEU A 74 -0.29 0.51 -12.84
N LEU A 75 0.38 1.45 -12.17
CA LEU A 75 0.86 1.23 -10.82
C LEU A 75 -0.32 1.02 -9.85
N SER A 76 -1.34 1.88 -9.90
CA SER A 76 -2.55 1.73 -9.09
C SER A 76 -3.27 0.40 -9.35
N LEU A 77 -3.32 -0.04 -10.61
CA LEU A 77 -3.92 -1.31 -11.01
C LEU A 77 -3.13 -2.50 -10.48
N ALA A 78 -1.80 -2.46 -10.55
CA ALA A 78 -0.94 -3.52 -10.00
C ALA A 78 -1.15 -3.71 -8.50
N PHE A 79 -1.26 -2.61 -7.74
CA PHE A 79 -1.61 -2.67 -6.32
C PHE A 79 -3.02 -3.19 -6.07
N ALA A 80 -4.00 -2.75 -6.85
CA ALA A 80 -5.37 -3.26 -6.75
C ALA A 80 -5.43 -4.78 -6.99
N ILE A 81 -4.71 -5.27 -8.01
CA ILE A 81 -4.61 -6.71 -8.30
C ILE A 81 -3.90 -7.45 -7.16
N ALA A 82 -2.80 -6.91 -6.62
CA ALA A 82 -2.09 -7.51 -5.49
C ALA A 82 -2.97 -7.61 -4.23
N GLU A 83 -3.79 -6.60 -3.96
CA GLU A 83 -4.78 -6.60 -2.87
C GLU A 83 -5.90 -7.61 -3.14
N LEU A 84 -6.43 -7.69 -4.36
CA LEU A 84 -7.46 -8.67 -4.75
C LEU A 84 -6.96 -10.12 -4.65
N LEU A 85 -5.75 -10.40 -5.13
CA LEU A 85 -5.13 -11.73 -5.04
C LEU A 85 -4.93 -12.14 -3.57
N PHE A 86 -4.54 -11.19 -2.73
CA PHE A 86 -4.40 -11.45 -1.30
C PHE A 86 -5.74 -11.73 -0.64
N LEU A 87 -6.77 -10.94 -0.93
CA LEU A 87 -8.12 -11.19 -0.42
C LEU A 87 -8.66 -12.55 -0.87
N ALA A 88 -8.42 -12.93 -2.12
CA ALA A 88 -8.78 -14.24 -2.64
C ALA A 88 -8.04 -15.38 -1.92
N HIS A 89 -6.74 -15.20 -1.63
CA HIS A 89 -5.95 -16.20 -0.89
C HIS A 89 -6.45 -16.40 0.54
N PHE A 90 -6.79 -15.32 1.26
CA PHE A 90 -7.35 -15.43 2.62
C PHE A 90 -8.78 -16.00 2.67
N GLN A 91 -9.57 -15.84 1.60
CA GLN A 91 -10.87 -16.53 1.50
C GLN A 91 -10.71 -18.02 1.19
N ALA A 92 -9.60 -18.43 0.57
CA ALA A 92 -9.31 -19.82 0.23
C ALA A 92 -8.79 -20.66 1.43
N GLU A 93 -8.39 -20.03 2.53
CA GLU A 93 -8.14 -20.69 3.83
C GLU A 93 -9.30 -20.40 4.80
N PRO A 94 -10.48 -21.02 4.63
CA PRO A 94 -11.53 -20.94 5.63
C PRO A 94 -11.15 -21.87 6.79
N ASN A 95 -10.64 -21.27 7.86
CA ASN A 95 -10.72 -21.79 9.23
C ASN A 95 -10.18 -23.23 9.42
N VAL A 96 -8.90 -23.34 9.78
CA VAL A 96 -8.46 -24.43 10.68
C VAL A 96 -8.56 -23.93 12.11
#